data_AF-A0A0F9I9W6-F1
#
_entry.id   AF-A0A0F9I9W6-F1
#
_cell.length_a   1.000
_cell.length_b   1.000
_cell.length_c   1.000
_cell.angle_alpha   90.00
_cell.angle_beta   90.00
_cell.angle_gamma   90.00
#
_symmetry.space_group_name_H-M   'P 1'
#
loop_
_entity.id
_entity.type
_entity.pdbx_description
1 polymer ?
#
loop_
_entity_poly.entity_id
_entity_poly.type
_entity_poly.pdbx_seq_one_letter_code
_entity_poly.pdbx_strand_id
1 'polypeptide(L)'
;MATITNMDDVINSRDIIERIEELEIELEDGMDNGRSMPDEQDELTALKALAEEASCSPDWLYGEMLIRDSYFEEYAQELAEDCGMVTEGANWPNSCIDWEQATRELQQDYMNVEFDGVDYWIRA
;
A
#
# COMPACT_ATOMS: atom_id res chain seq x y z
N MET A 1 5.57 -5.61 -15.71
CA MET A 1 5.89 -5.56 -14.27
C MET A 1 4.71 -6.14 -13.49
N ALA A 2 4.75 -6.13 -12.16
CA ALA A 2 3.59 -6.48 -11.36
C ALA A 2 2.47 -5.46 -11.62
N THR A 3 1.27 -5.95 -11.92
CA THR A 3 0.08 -5.10 -11.98
C THR A 3 -0.33 -4.80 -10.54
N ILE A 4 -0.44 -3.52 -10.18
CA ILE A 4 -0.84 -3.08 -8.84
C ILE A 4 -2.35 -3.04 -8.79
N THR A 5 -2.92 -3.57 -7.72
CA THR A 5 -4.36 -3.58 -7.51
C THR A 5 -4.69 -3.20 -6.07
N ASN A 6 -5.89 -2.69 -5.82
CA ASN A 6 -6.41 -2.49 -4.46
C ASN A 6 -6.71 -3.81 -3.73
N MET A 7 -6.33 -4.95 -4.31
CA MET A 7 -6.42 -6.28 -3.71
C MET A 7 -5.11 -6.72 -3.04
N ASP A 8 -4.01 -6.03 -3.32
CA ASP A 8 -2.70 -6.37 -2.78
C ASP A 8 -2.59 -6.01 -1.30
N ASP A 9 -2.06 -6.93 -0.49
CA ASP A 9 -1.90 -6.74 0.96
C ASP A 9 -0.80 -5.71 1.28
N VAL A 10 0.24 -5.66 0.45
CA VAL A 10 1.36 -4.73 0.55
C VAL A 10 1.68 -4.17 -0.83
N ILE A 11 1.74 -2.84 -0.94
CA ILE A 11 2.12 -2.13 -2.17
C ILE A 11 3.35 -1.27 -1.88
N ASN A 12 4.34 -1.26 -2.79
CA ASN A 12 5.48 -0.36 -2.69
C ASN A 12 5.21 0.94 -3.47
N SER A 13 5.50 2.09 -2.87
CA SER A 13 5.33 3.40 -3.54
C SER A 13 6.11 3.54 -4.85
N ARG A 14 7.25 2.84 -5.01
CA ARG A 14 8.01 2.84 -6.27
C ARG A 14 7.24 2.18 -7.41
N ASP A 15 6.54 1.09 -7.11
CA ASP A 15 5.72 0.41 -8.11
C ASP A 15 4.59 1.36 -8.53
N ILE A 16 3.98 2.09 -7.59
CA ILE A 16 2.94 3.10 -7.89
C ILE A 16 3.49 4.19 -8.82
N ILE A 17 4.66 4.75 -8.49
CA ILE A 17 5.30 5.79 -9.30
C ILE A 17 5.60 5.28 -10.71
N GLU A 18 6.19 4.09 -10.82
CA GLU A 18 6.52 3.46 -12.09
C GLU A 18 5.25 3.20 -12.91
N ARG A 19 4.17 2.71 -12.30
CA ARG A 19 2.91 2.46 -12.98
C ARG A 19 2.23 3.75 -13.47
N ILE A 20 2.32 4.83 -12.70
CA ILE A 20 1.85 6.16 -13.14
C ILE A 20 2.62 6.62 -14.38
N GLU A 21 3.95 6.53 -14.37
CA GLU A 21 4.80 6.92 -15.51
C GLU A 21 4.48 6.08 -16.77
N GLU A 22 4.29 4.76 -16.61
CA GLU A 22 3.88 3.87 -17.70
C GLU A 22 2.53 4.28 -18.30
N LEU A 23 1.51 4.47 -17.46
CA LEU A 23 0.16 4.85 -17.89
C LEU A 23 0.14 6.20 -18.62
N GLU A 24 0.95 7.16 -18.17
CA GLU A 24 1.08 8.46 -18.85
C GLU A 24 1.63 8.30 -20.27
N ILE A 25 2.64 7.44 -20.46
CA ILE A 25 3.22 7.13 -21.78
C ILE A 25 2.21 6.37 -22.65
N GLU A 26 1.53 5.37 -22.09
CA GLU A 26 0.51 4.59 -22.80
C GLU A 26 -0.63 5.48 -23.30
N LEU A 27 -1.12 6.39 -22.45
CA LEU A 27 -2.17 7.34 -22.81
C LEU A 27 -1.70 8.34 -23.86
N GLU A 28 -0.46 8.85 -23.77
CA GLU A 28 0.11 9.75 -24.79
C GLU A 28 0.20 9.06 -26.16
N ASP A 29 0.74 7.83 -26.22
CA ASP A 29 0.80 7.04 -27.47
C ASP A 29 -0.61 6.71 -28.00
N GLY A 30 -1.53 6.36 -27.10
CA GLY A 30 -2.92 6.13 -27.44
C GLY A 30 -3.56 7.36 -28.10
N MET A 31 -3.33 8.55 -27.54
CA MET A 31 -3.83 9.81 -28.07
C MET A 31 -3.26 10.14 -29.46
N ASP A 32 -1.95 9.98 -29.67
CA ASP A 32 -1.31 10.21 -30.99
C ASP A 32 -1.85 9.24 -32.06
N ASN A 33 -2.15 8.00 -31.65
CA ASN A 33 -2.72 6.98 -32.51
C ASN A 33 -4.27 7.00 -32.59
N GLY A 34 -4.93 7.97 -31.94
CA GLY A 34 -6.39 8.11 -31.94
C GLY A 34 -7.17 6.97 -31.25
N ARG A 35 -6.55 6.27 -30.29
CA ARG A 35 -7.19 5.26 -29.44
C ARG A 35 -7.75 5.87 -28.17
N SER A 36 -8.93 5.40 -27.76
CA SER A 36 -9.53 5.71 -26.46
C SER A 36 -9.23 4.57 -25.50
N MET A 37 -8.67 4.91 -24.34
CA MET A 37 -8.18 4.00 -23.31
C MET A 37 -8.76 4.44 -21.96
N PRO A 38 -10.08 4.19 -21.73
CA PRO A 38 -10.79 4.69 -20.56
C PRO A 38 -10.37 3.96 -19.27
N ASP A 39 -10.09 2.66 -19.34
CA ASP A 39 -9.68 1.87 -18.18
C ASP A 39 -8.34 2.37 -17.63
N GLU A 40 -7.40 2.66 -18.52
CA GLU A 40 -6.09 3.26 -18.20
C GLU A 40 -6.22 4.69 -17.63
N GLN A 41 -7.23 5.46 -18.07
CA GLN A 41 -7.52 6.78 -17.51
C GLN A 41 -8.07 6.69 -16.08
N ASP A 42 -8.98 5.75 -15.83
CA ASP A 42 -9.56 5.53 -14.51
C ASP A 42 -8.49 5.01 -13.54
N GLU A 43 -7.65 4.07 -13.96
CA GLU A 43 -6.50 3.57 -13.19
C GLU A 43 -5.52 4.70 -12.85
N LEU A 44 -5.11 5.50 -13.85
CA LEU A 44 -4.20 6.62 -13.65
C LEU A 44 -4.78 7.66 -12.68
N THR A 45 -6.09 7.90 -12.75
CA THR A 45 -6.77 8.84 -11.85
C THR A 45 -6.74 8.33 -10.42
N ALA A 46 -7.04 7.05 -10.19
CA ALA A 46 -6.99 6.44 -8.87
C ALA A 46 -5.56 6.45 -8.28
N LEU A 47 -4.56 6.05 -9.08
CA LEU A 47 -3.16 6.03 -8.63
C LEU A 47 -2.61 7.44 -8.33
N LYS A 48 -2.98 8.44 -9.12
CA LYS A 48 -2.58 9.83 -8.85
C LYS A 48 -3.21 10.39 -7.57
N ALA A 49 -4.48 10.07 -7.31
CA ALA A 49 -5.14 10.47 -6.08
C ALA A 49 -4.46 9.82 -4.86
N LEU A 50 -4.17 8.52 -4.92
CA LEU A 50 -3.42 7.82 -3.89
C LEU A 50 -2.03 8.43 -3.67
N ALA A 51 -1.29 8.70 -4.76
CA ALA A 51 0.04 9.28 -4.68
C ALA A 51 0.04 10.69 -4.08
N GLU A 52 -0.97 11.51 -4.38
CA GLU A 52 -1.14 12.82 -3.77
C GLU A 52 -1.31 12.71 -2.25
N GLU A 53 -2.20 11.82 -1.80
CA GLU A 53 -2.47 11.61 -0.37
C GLU A 53 -1.26 11.03 0.37
N ALA A 54 -0.63 10.00 -0.18
CA ALA A 54 0.48 9.27 0.42
C ALA A 54 1.83 10.00 0.34
N SER A 55 1.95 11.05 -0.49
CA SER A 55 3.17 11.87 -0.60
C SER A 55 3.56 12.61 0.68
N CYS A 56 2.72 12.56 1.72
CA CYS A 56 3.06 13.05 3.06
C CYS A 56 4.21 12.26 3.72
N SER A 57 4.42 11.00 3.34
CA SER A 57 5.55 10.21 3.83
C SER A 57 6.87 10.75 3.26
N PRO A 58 7.88 11.06 4.10
CA PRO A 58 9.17 11.56 3.62
C PRO A 58 9.92 10.56 2.74
N ASP A 59 9.62 9.27 2.89
CA ASP A 59 10.27 8.17 2.16
C ASP A 59 9.46 7.71 0.93
N TRP A 60 8.35 8.38 0.59
CA TRP A 60 7.52 8.05 -0.57
C TRP A 60 8.32 7.86 -1.86
N LEU A 61 9.25 8.79 -2.16
CA LEU A 61 10.10 8.72 -3.36
C LEU A 61 11.16 7.62 -3.30
N TYR A 62 11.43 7.08 -2.11
CA TYR A 62 12.46 6.08 -1.85
C TYR A 62 11.90 4.67 -1.63
N GLY A 63 10.59 4.48 -1.77
CA GLY A 63 9.96 3.18 -1.58
C GLY A 63 9.47 3.02 -0.15
N GLU A 64 8.24 3.46 0.07
CA GLU A 64 7.49 3.27 1.30
C GLU A 64 6.45 2.14 1.09
N MET A 65 6.17 1.40 2.15
CA MET A 65 5.18 0.31 2.12
C MET A 65 3.80 0.84 2.50
N LEU A 66 2.81 0.52 1.68
CA LEU A 66 1.40 0.72 1.94
C LEU A 66 0.83 -0.63 2.36
N ILE A 67 0.30 -0.70 3.56
CA ILE A 67 -0.22 -1.94 4.15
C ILE A 67 -1.74 -1.86 4.17
N ARG A 68 -2.41 -2.82 3.54
CA ARG A 68 -3.87 -2.86 3.49
C ARG A 68 -4.44 -2.97 4.90
N ASP A 69 -5.50 -2.21 5.20
CA ASP A 69 -6.14 -2.24 6.53
C ASP A 69 -6.54 -3.65 6.98
N SER A 70 -7.15 -4.43 6.08
CA SER A 70 -7.56 -5.82 6.39
C SER A 70 -6.40 -6.78 6.62
N TYR A 71 -5.17 -6.41 6.24
CA TYR A 71 -3.94 -7.20 6.45
C TYR A 71 -3.11 -6.66 7.63
N PHE A 72 -3.44 -5.49 8.17
CA PHE A 72 -2.56 -4.79 9.10
C PHE A 72 -2.29 -5.57 10.41
N GLU A 73 -3.26 -6.35 10.90
CA GLU A 73 -3.05 -7.21 12.07
C GLU A 73 -2.05 -8.36 11.78
N GLU A 74 -2.11 -8.94 10.58
CA GLU A 74 -1.14 -9.96 10.15
C GLU A 74 0.24 -9.34 10.00
N TYR A 75 0.34 -8.16 9.36
CA TYR A 75 1.56 -7.36 9.29
C TYR A 75 2.15 -7.06 10.68
N ALA A 76 1.33 -6.71 11.68
CA ALA A 76 1.80 -6.43 13.03
C ALA A 76 2.42 -7.67 13.71
N GLN A 77 1.87 -8.87 13.42
CA GLN A 77 2.43 -10.14 13.89
C GLN A 77 3.76 -10.44 13.23
N GLU A 78 3.84 -10.30 11.90
CA GLU A 78 5.06 -10.48 11.12
C GLU A 78 6.16 -9.52 11.58
N LEU A 79 5.83 -8.23 11.77
CA LEU A 79 6.78 -7.24 12.27
C LEU A 79 7.32 -7.59 13.66
N ALA A 80 6.45 -8.07 14.56
CA ALA A 80 6.87 -8.49 15.90
C ALA A 80 7.82 -9.70 15.85
N GLU A 81 7.59 -10.64 14.93
CA GLU A 81 8.47 -11.77 14.69
C GLU A 81 9.81 -11.34 14.11
N ASP A 82 9.80 -10.50 13.08
CA ASP A 82 11.02 -9.98 12.44
C ASP A 82 11.90 -9.22 13.44
N CYS A 83 11.29 -8.55 14.43
CA CYS A 83 11.98 -7.91 15.54
C CYS A 83 12.49 -8.89 16.61
N GLY A 84 12.17 -10.18 16.51
CA GLY A 84 12.51 -11.21 17.50
C GLY A 84 11.73 -11.12 18.81
N MET A 85 10.58 -10.44 18.81
CA MET A 85 9.73 -10.26 19.99
C MET A 85 8.81 -11.47 20.23
N VAL A 86 8.43 -12.15 19.16
CA VAL A 86 7.63 -13.38 19.16
C VAL A 86 8.25 -14.42 18.22
N THR A 87 7.67 -15.62 18.18
CA THR A 87 8.08 -16.69 17.24
C THR A 87 6.84 -17.21 16.53
N GLU A 88 6.88 -17.36 15.21
CA GLU A 88 5.76 -17.91 14.44
C GLU A 88 5.30 -19.26 14.99
N GLY A 89 3.98 -19.47 15.03
CA GLY A 89 3.38 -20.73 15.43
C GLY A 89 3.57 -21.12 16.90
N ALA A 90 4.29 -20.34 17.70
CA ALA A 90 4.39 -20.57 19.14
C ALA A 90 3.05 -20.27 19.81
N ASN A 91 2.55 -21.20 20.65
CA ASN A 91 1.30 -20.97 21.37
C ASN A 91 1.47 -19.93 22.48
N TRP A 92 2.53 -20.06 23.29
CA TRP A 92 2.94 -19.05 24.25
C TRP A 92 4.21 -18.37 23.73
N PRO A 93 4.31 -17.03 23.75
CA PRO A 93 3.35 -16.07 24.31
C PRO A 93 2.24 -15.61 23.34
N ASN A 94 2.23 -16.01 22.06
CA ASN A 94 1.38 -15.38 21.03
C ASN A 94 -0.13 -15.41 21.34
N SER A 95 -0.63 -16.49 21.96
CA SER A 95 -2.04 -16.62 22.37
C SER A 95 -2.44 -15.72 23.55
N CYS A 96 -1.47 -15.10 24.22
CA CYS A 96 -1.69 -14.19 25.34
C CYS A 96 -1.66 -12.72 24.92
N ILE A 97 -1.32 -12.43 23.66
CA ILE A 97 -1.22 -11.06 23.12
C ILE A 97 -2.58 -10.67 22.57
N ASP A 98 -3.04 -9.48 22.95
CA ASP A 98 -4.21 -8.82 22.34
C ASP A 98 -3.75 -8.15 21.05
N TRP A 99 -3.78 -8.90 19.94
CA TRP A 99 -3.30 -8.42 18.64
C TRP A 99 -4.15 -7.28 18.07
N GLU A 100 -5.44 -7.23 18.40
CA GLU A 100 -6.31 -6.14 18.00
C GLU A 100 -5.87 -4.83 18.68
N GLN A 101 -5.54 -4.87 19.99
CA GLN A 101 -4.96 -3.73 20.69
C GLN A 101 -3.58 -3.36 20.16
N ALA A 102 -2.69 -4.35 19.97
CA ALA A 102 -1.33 -4.10 19.47
C ALA A 102 -1.36 -3.43 18.09
N THR A 103 -2.27 -3.87 17.20
CA THR A 103 -2.51 -3.26 15.89
C THR A 103 -2.93 -1.81 16.01
N ARG A 104 -3.92 -1.49 16.86
CA ARG A 104 -4.37 -0.11 17.08
C ARG A 104 -3.29 0.81 17.64
N GLU A 105 -2.43 0.30 18.51
CA GLU A 105 -1.29 1.06 19.03
C GLU A 105 -0.24 1.30 17.95
N LEU A 106 0.07 0.28 17.14
CA LEU A 106 1.01 0.41 16.02
C LEU A 106 0.51 1.40 14.97
N GLN A 107 -0.78 1.40 14.64
CA GLN A 107 -1.40 2.34 13.69
C GLN A 107 -1.22 3.81 14.06
N GLN A 108 -0.88 4.15 15.32
CA GLN A 108 -0.61 5.54 15.69
C GLN A 108 0.63 6.13 15.00
N ASP A 109 1.54 5.27 14.54
CA ASP A 109 2.73 5.64 13.76
C ASP A 109 2.46 5.62 12.24
N TYR A 110 1.21 5.40 11.83
CA TYR A 110 0.78 5.31 10.44
C TYR A 110 -0.34 6.32 10.14
N MET A 111 -0.41 6.74 8.89
CA MET A 111 -1.50 7.51 8.30
C MET A 111 -2.32 6.59 7.39
N ASN A 112 -3.65 6.72 7.46
CA ASN A 112 -4.57 6.07 6.55
C ASN A 112 -4.67 6.86 5.23
N VAL A 113 -4.69 6.13 4.11
CA VAL A 113 -4.86 6.64 2.74
C VAL A 113 -5.83 5.74 1.97
N GLU A 114 -6.56 6.27 0.99
CA GLU A 114 -7.56 5.52 0.23
C GLU A 114 -7.05 5.16 -1.18
N PHE A 115 -7.18 3.88 -1.57
CA PHE A 115 -6.96 3.41 -2.93
C PHE A 115 -8.19 2.69 -3.49
N ASP A 116 -8.93 3.36 -4.38
CA ASP A 116 -10.12 2.80 -5.05
C ASP A 116 -11.13 2.19 -4.04
N GLY A 117 -11.47 2.98 -3.01
CA GLY A 117 -12.38 2.57 -1.94
C GLY A 117 -11.84 1.56 -0.92
N VAL A 118 -10.53 1.25 -0.97
CA VAL A 118 -9.85 0.38 0.00
C VAL A 118 -8.87 1.19 0.84
N ASP A 119 -8.91 0.98 2.15
CA ASP A 119 -8.01 1.64 3.10
C ASP A 119 -6.62 0.97 3.13
N TYR A 120 -5.59 1.81 3.03
CA TYR A 120 -4.19 1.45 3.22
C TYR A 120 -3.57 2.32 4.31
N TRP A 121 -2.47 1.84 4.88
CA TRP A 121 -1.69 2.50 5.92
C TRP A 121 -0.27 2.73 5.45
N ILE A 122 0.19 3.98 5.57
CA ILE A 122 1.54 4.41 5.25
C ILE A 122 2.20 5.02 6.47
N ARG A 123 3.48 4.77 6.69
CA ARG A 123 4.21 5.36 7.82
C ARG A 123 4.40 6.86 7.59
N ALA A 124 4.05 7.70 8.57
CA ALA A 124 4.11 9.16 8.47
C ALA A 124 4.42 9.85 9.81
#